data_AF-A0A0H3ZYI8-F1
#
_entry.id   AF-A0A0H3ZYI8-F1
#
_cell.length_a   1.000
_cell.length_b   1.000
_cell.length_c   1.000
_cell.angle_alpha   90.00
_cell.angle_beta   90.00
_cell.angle_gamma   90.00
#
_symmetry.space_group_name_H-M   'P 1'
#
loop_
_entity.id
_entity.type
_entity.pdbx_description
1 polymer ?
#
loop_
_entity_poly.entity_id
_entity_poly.type
_entity_poly.pdbx_seq_one_letter_code
_entity_poly.pdbx_strand_id
1 'polypeptide(L)' 'MNTVDVIGYFGSKPKVAKALKVSKQAIGKWGDTVPELRQFQLEVITNGELKSDFTSIKIRKEGQQ' A
#
# COMPACT_ATOMS: atom_id res chain seq x y z
N MET A 1 -4.75 3.95 -2.20
CA MET A 1 -3.79 3.93 -1.08
C MET A 1 -2.69 4.92 -1.39
N ASN A 2 -2.49 5.93 -0.54
CA ASN A 2 -1.50 6.97 -0.83
C ASN A 2 -0.10 6.52 -0.40
N THR A 3 0.91 6.95 -1.15
CA THR A 3 2.32 6.64 -0.85
C THR A 3 2.74 7.19 0.51
N VAL A 4 2.20 8.34 0.91
CA VAL A 4 2.49 8.96 2.22
C VAL A 4 2.00 8.10 3.38
N ASP A 5 0.81 7.49 3.27
CA ASP A 5 0.23 6.65 4.32
C ASP A 5 1.07 5.38 4.51
N VAL A 6 1.50 4.78 3.40
CA VAL A 6 2.41 3.62 3.42
C VAL A 6 3.74 3.99 4.06
N ILE A 7 4.34 5.12 3.68
CA ILE A 7 5.60 5.56 4.29
C ILE A 7 5.41 5.85 5.78
N GLY A 8 4.28 6.44 6.18
CA GLY A 8 3.95 6.67 7.59
C GLY A 8 3.85 5.37 8.39
N TYR A 9 3.13 4.38 7.87
CA TYR A 9 2.98 3.07 8.50
C TYR A 9 4.32 2.34 8.68
N PHE A 10 5.12 2.26 7.62
CA PHE A 10 6.44 1.60 7.71
C PHE A 10 7.51 2.49 8.37
N GLY A 11 7.24 3.78 8.53
CA GLY A 11 8.14 4.81 9.06
C GLY A 11 9.17 5.39 8.08
N SER A 12 9.53 4.70 7.00
CA SER A 12 10.45 5.27 5.98
C SER A 12 10.43 4.53 4.63
N LYS A 13 10.78 5.25 3.55
CA LYS A 13 10.89 4.67 2.18
C LYS A 13 11.79 3.43 2.10
N PRO A 14 12.97 3.36 2.76
CA PRO A 14 13.79 2.15 2.78
C PRO A 14 13.12 0.95 3.45
N LYS A 15 12.32 1.17 4.51
CA LYS A 15 11.59 0.09 5.18
C LYS A 15 10.49 -0.47 4.29
N VAL A 16 9.75 0.38 3.56
CA VAL A 16 8.78 -0.04 2.53
C VAL A 16 9.48 -0.87 1.43
N ALA A 17 10.62 -0.40 0.94
CA ALA A 17 11.40 -1.10 -0.09
C ALA A 17 11.86 -2.48 0.39
N LYS A 18 12.32 -2.60 1.65
CA LYS A 18 12.71 -3.87 2.27
C LYS A 18 11.53 -4.83 2.41
N ALA A 19 10.37 -4.32 2.84
CA ALA A 19 9.14 -5.11 2.97
C ALA A 19 8.70 -5.72 1.63
N LEU A 20 8.76 -4.91 0.56
CA LEU A 20 8.40 -5.35 -0.80
C LEU A 20 9.54 -6.04 -1.56
N LYS A 21 10.75 -6.15 -0.98
CA LYS A 21 11.95 -6.68 -1.63
C LYS A 21 12.27 -5.98 -2.97
N VAL A 22 12.12 -4.67 -3.02
CA VAL A 22 12.38 -3.83 -4.20
C VAL A 22 13.43 -2.76 -3.88
N SER A 23 13.91 -2.07 -4.92
CA SER A 23 14.82 -0.95 -4.73
C SER A 23 14.11 0.29 -4.17
N LYS A 24 14.82 1.09 -3.38
CA LYS A 24 14.33 2.41 -2.90
C LYS A 24 13.91 3.33 -4.04
N GLN A 25 14.60 3.21 -5.18
CA GLN A 25 14.30 3.96 -6.41
C GLN A 25 12.90 3.63 -6.94
N ALA A 26 12.47 2.37 -6.86
CA ALA A 26 11.13 1.96 -7.28
C ALA A 26 10.03 2.64 -6.45
N ILE A 27 10.24 2.80 -5.13
CA ILE A 27 9.31 3.53 -4.25
C ILE A 27 9.23 5.01 -4.62
N GLY A 28 10.36 5.62 -5.01
CA GLY A 28 10.40 7.01 -5.46
C GLY A 28 9.59 7.27 -6.74
N LYS A 29 9.40 6.24 -7.58
CA LYS A 29 8.65 6.34 -8.84
C LYS A 29 7.13 6.26 -8.67
N TRP A 30 6.62 5.95 -7.48
CA TRP A 30 5.17 5.83 -7.28
C TRP A 30 4.46 7.19 -7.34
N GLY A 31 5.13 8.28 -6.98
CA GLY A 31 4.47 9.58 -6.81
C GLY A 31 3.52 9.55 -5.61
N ASP A 32 2.34 10.17 -5.77
CA ASP A 32 1.38 10.32 -4.67
C ASP A 32 0.60 9.04 -4.36
N THR A 33 0.39 8.19 -5.36
CA THR A 33 -0.44 6.98 -5.24
C THR A 33 0.37 5.72 -5.47
N VAL A 34 0.14 4.70 -4.66
CA VAL A 34 0.81 3.41 -4.82
C VAL A 34 0.20 2.64 -6.01
N PRO A 35 1.00 2.06 -6.93
CA PRO A 35 0.48 1.26 -8.02
C PRO A 35 -0.37 0.08 -7.52
N GLU A 36 -1.46 -0.23 -8.22
CA GLU A 36 -2.48 -1.20 -7.79
C GLU A 36 -1.89 -2.54 -7.30
N LEU A 37 -1.02 -3.16 -8.10
CA LEU A 37 -0.35 -4.41 -7.72
C LEU A 37 0.41 -4.32 -6.40
N ARG A 38 1.04 -3.17 -6.11
CA ARG A 38 1.78 -2.95 -4.87
C ARG A 38 0.86 -2.70 -3.69
N GLN A 39 -0.32 -2.12 -3.92
CA GLN A 39 -1.32 -1.98 -2.86
C GLN A 39 -1.75 -3.35 -2.33
N PHE A 40 -2.02 -4.32 -3.22
CA PHE A 40 -2.35 -5.69 -2.83
C PHE A 40 -1.22 -6.37 -2.06
N GLN A 41 0.02 -6.24 -2.53
CA GLN A 41 1.18 -6.81 -1.84
C GLN A 41 1.35 -6.20 -0.43
N LEU A 42 1.19 -4.89 -0.31
CA LEU A 42 1.28 -4.20 0.98
C LEU A 42 0.15 -4.63 1.91
N GLU A 43 -1.07 -4.80 1.41
CA GLU A 43 -2.19 -5.31 2.20
C GLU A 43 -1.89 -6.69 2.80
N VAL A 44 -1.33 -7.60 2.02
CA VAL A 44 -0.91 -8.93 2.51
C VAL A 44 0.22 -8.82 3.53
N ILE A 45 1.25 -8.00 3.25
CA ILE A 45 2.41 -7.84 4.15
C ILE A 45 2.02 -7.18 5.48
N THR A 46 1.04 -6.28 5.44
CA THR A 46 0.53 -5.58 6.62
C THR A 46 -0.65 -6.30 7.27
N ASN A 47 -0.94 -7.54 6.86
CA ASN A 47 -2.02 -8.35 7.40
C ASN A 47 -3.38 -7.62 7.44
N GLY A 48 -3.65 -6.80 6.42
CA GLY A 48 -4.88 -6.03 6.28
C GLY A 48 -4.94 -4.68 7.00
N GLU A 49 -3.86 -4.25 7.68
CA GLU A 49 -3.80 -2.90 8.28
C GLU A 49 -3.82 -1.81 7.21
N LEU A 50 -3.09 -2.00 6.11
CA LEU A 50 -3.20 -1.15 4.93
C LEU A 50 -4.12 -1.83 3.90
N LYS A 51 -5.20 -1.17 3.51
CA LYS A 51 -6.15 -1.72 2.53
C LYS A 51 -5.91 -1.14 1.14
N SER A 52 -5.87 -2.00 0.14
CA SER A 52 -5.87 -1.57 -1.25
C SER A 52 -7.14 -0.80 -1.59
N ASP A 53 -7.09 0.00 -2.65
CA ASP A 53 -8.26 0.72 -3.15
C ASP A 53 -9.37 -0.26 -3.52
N PHE A 54 -9.01 -1.42 -4.09
CA PHE A 54 -9.94 -2.49 -4.40
C PHE A 54 -10.64 -3.03 -3.15
N THR A 55 -9.88 -3.43 -2.11
CA THR A 55 -10.46 -3.93 -0.86
C THR A 55 -11.31 -2.87 -0.17
N SER A 56 -10.87 -1.61 -0.20
CA SER A 56 -11.60 -0.48 0.37
C SER A 56 -12.94 -0.25 -0.34
N ILE A 57 -12.97 -0.36 -1.67
CA ILE A 57 -14.21 -0.28 -2.46
C ILE A 57 -15.13 -1.47 -2.15
N LYS A 58 -14.58 -2.68 -2.08
CA LYS A 58 -15.35 -3.90 -1.79
C LYS A 58 -16.07 -3.81 -0.44
N ILE A 59 -15.35 -3.44 0.62
CA ILE A 59 -15.91 -3.30 1.98
C ILE A 59 -17.07 -2.30 1.99
N ARG A 60 -16.93 -1.17 1.28
CA ARG A 60 -17.98 -0.14 1.21
C ARG A 60 -19.25 -0.65 0.51
N LYS A 61 -19.10 -1.49 -0.52
CA LYS A 61 -20.23 -2.08 -1.24
C LYS A 61 -20.93 -3.16 -0.42
N GLU A 62 -20.18 -3.99 0.30
CA GLU A 62 -20.72 -5.07 1.13
C GLU A 62 -21.41 -4.55 2.40
N GLY A 63 -20.97 -3.42 2.96
CA GLY A 63 -21.62 -2.78 4.11
C GLY A 63 -22.91 -2.00 3.81
N GLN A 64 -23.33 -1.94 2.53
CA GLN A 64 -24.57 -1.29 2.10
C GLN A 64 -25.62 -2.29 1.59
N GLN A 65 -25.44 -3.58 1.88
CA GLN A 65 -26.32 -4.67 1.48
C GLN A 65 -26.94 -5.33 2.70
#